data_AF-A0A6A6DZE4-F1
#
_entry.id   AF-A0A6A6DZE4-F1
#
_cell.length_a   1.000
_cell.length_b   1.000
_cell.length_c   1.000
_cell.angle_alpha   90.00
_cell.angle_beta   90.00
_cell.angle_gamma   90.00
#
_symmetry.space_group_name_H-M   'P 1'
#
loop_
_entity.id
_entity.type
_entity.pdbx_description
1 polymer ?
#
loop_
_entity_poly.entity_id
_entity_poly.type
_entity_poly.pdbx_seq_one_letter_code
_entity_poly.pdbx_strand_id
1 'polypeptide(L)'
;MAPLDPNATARSNTIPLLTFSGQVLAIAGLTTHVLLTIRRAARALPPSTSTRAQNPVRRRHVAVFAILSLLSLASVTTFSVAWRVLSYFEWAEKGNHETPGSLWSGWYGTGDEGVGRWRLGDWTRDIDLVQEADAVAISTPEGFLWASQYVIGLVASAIFIGVEGHKRNLPTSTIVAFVLLSEIGSLGYTLNLFLITILYTPLALHRPSSPRRDALFTPKPAVYLVPILGSLFLLAYIPTLLEKRDGDIAVFRIGFAALPFFLAFAPQIIPSTWAHQHVSKSTAHRSFVNTFYVLGMASTLLHYKQFLTSFWINTPLEQASVYDLLKNAIGKQNHTNRLLTGLGNTAQKLKLVSRHPAISVAGSDVLFTTISLCAWAFVRNLNVEDMLENSFLSFFTESPKEKHVVFEDEVETKTPPAESPPTVSPVRKRGRPRKNGTTAPSTPSATAPLPGSLRRSTRRRNKVDMDSDREDSFEPPAQAAKEVTQTESDGSSTQEDVVGGGESAALALFLSFVGGIGQLTASVLGAEVTRSSSGED
;
A
#
# COMPACT_ATOMS: atom_id res chain seq x y z
N MET A 1 -29.18 15.39 46.89
CA MET A 1 -27.90 14.92 46.30
C MET A 1 -26.80 15.87 46.78
N ALA A 2 -25.64 15.35 47.18
CA ALA A 2 -24.47 16.22 47.33
C ALA A 2 -23.99 16.67 45.93
N PRO A 3 -23.45 17.89 45.77
CA PRO A 3 -22.84 18.29 44.50
C PRO A 3 -21.65 17.37 44.20
N LEU A 4 -21.60 16.82 42.99
CA LEU A 4 -20.37 16.20 42.49
C LEU A 4 -19.34 17.31 42.31
N ASP A 5 -18.26 17.25 43.09
CA ASP A 5 -17.14 18.16 42.96
C ASP A 5 -16.54 18.01 41.53
N PRO A 6 -16.55 19.05 40.68
CA PRO A 6 -16.11 18.93 39.30
C PRO A 6 -14.64 18.47 39.19
N ASN A 7 -13.84 18.73 40.24
CA ASN A 7 -12.46 18.27 40.34
C ASN A 7 -12.35 16.74 40.50
N ALA A 8 -13.33 16.08 41.13
CA ALA A 8 -13.36 14.63 41.27
C ALA A 8 -13.65 13.93 39.93
N THR A 9 -14.53 14.50 39.09
CA THR A 9 -14.76 14.02 37.73
C THR A 9 -13.60 14.33 36.77
N ALA A 10 -12.89 15.44 36.99
CA ALA A 10 -11.73 15.81 36.16
C ALA A 10 -10.53 14.86 36.34
N ARG A 11 -10.32 14.33 37.57
CA ARG A 11 -9.24 13.37 37.93
C ARG A 11 -9.53 11.92 37.50
N SER A 12 -10.32 11.72 36.45
CA SER A 12 -10.75 10.40 36.01
C SER A 12 -9.83 9.80 34.96
N ASN A 13 -9.28 8.61 35.25
CA ASN A 13 -8.49 7.84 34.28
C ASN A 13 -9.35 7.23 33.13
N THR A 14 -10.68 7.37 33.17
CA THR A 14 -11.59 6.76 32.17
C THR A 14 -11.36 7.26 30.75
N ILE A 15 -11.08 8.55 30.55
CA ILE A 15 -10.84 9.10 29.20
C ILE A 15 -9.52 8.56 28.60
N PRO A 16 -8.36 8.64 29.27
CA PRO A 16 -7.12 8.01 28.78
C PRO A 16 -7.29 6.53 28.47
N LEU A 17 -7.90 5.78 29.39
CA LEU A 17 -8.11 4.34 29.22
C LEU A 17 -9.04 4.05 28.02
N LEU A 18 -10.08 4.84 27.80
CA LEU A 18 -10.96 4.73 26.64
C LEU A 18 -10.24 5.09 25.33
N THR A 19 -9.38 6.12 25.32
CA THR A 19 -8.59 6.51 24.14
C THR A 19 -7.57 5.43 23.77
N PHE A 20 -6.77 4.95 24.72
CA PHE A 20 -5.74 3.94 24.44
C PHE A 20 -6.34 2.56 24.15
N SER A 21 -7.36 2.12 24.90
CA SER A 21 -8.06 0.86 24.56
C SER A 21 -8.85 1.00 23.25
N GLY A 22 -9.40 2.17 22.95
CA GLY A 22 -10.02 2.50 21.67
C GLY A 22 -9.05 2.36 20.49
N GLN A 23 -7.84 2.90 20.59
CA GLN A 23 -6.80 2.73 19.57
C GLN A 23 -6.42 1.25 19.39
N VAL A 24 -6.21 0.52 20.48
CA VAL A 24 -5.87 -0.92 20.44
C VAL A 24 -7.01 -1.76 19.85
N LEU A 25 -8.26 -1.48 20.21
CA LEU A 25 -9.45 -2.16 19.68
C LEU A 25 -9.70 -1.81 18.21
N ALA A 26 -9.42 -0.57 17.78
CA ALA A 26 -9.47 -0.16 16.39
C ALA A 26 -8.44 -0.92 15.54
N ILE A 27 -7.16 -0.94 15.96
CA ILE A 27 -6.10 -1.71 15.31
C ILE A 27 -6.49 -3.20 15.24
N ALA A 28 -6.87 -3.81 16.37
CA ALA A 28 -7.26 -5.23 16.42
C ALA A 28 -8.48 -5.54 15.54
N GLY A 29 -9.47 -4.63 15.49
CA GLY A 29 -10.67 -4.76 14.65
C GLY A 29 -10.37 -4.67 13.16
N LEU A 30 -9.55 -3.68 12.74
CA LEU A 30 -9.11 -3.51 11.36
C LEU A 30 -8.22 -4.68 10.91
N THR A 31 -7.25 -5.09 11.73
CA THR A 31 -6.45 -6.31 11.54
C THR A 31 -7.35 -7.53 11.38
N THR A 32 -8.38 -7.70 12.22
CA THR A 32 -9.30 -8.83 12.12
C THR A 32 -10.12 -8.79 10.83
N HIS A 33 -10.56 -7.61 10.39
CA HIS A 33 -11.24 -7.44 9.09
C HIS A 33 -10.32 -7.85 7.93
N VAL A 34 -9.09 -7.34 7.91
CA VAL A 34 -8.06 -7.63 6.88
C VAL A 34 -7.67 -9.12 6.87
N LEU A 35 -7.41 -9.73 8.03
CA LEU A 35 -7.11 -11.16 8.10
C LEU A 35 -8.29 -12.03 7.66
N LEU A 36 -9.54 -11.58 7.86
CA LEU A 36 -10.72 -12.26 7.34
C LEU A 36 -10.88 -12.10 5.82
N THR A 37 -10.50 -10.96 5.22
CA THR A 37 -10.51 -10.82 3.74
C THR A 37 -9.40 -11.64 3.10
N ILE A 38 -8.18 -11.61 3.65
CA ILE A 38 -7.06 -12.49 3.25
C ILE A 38 -7.48 -13.97 3.31
N ARG A 39 -8.07 -14.41 4.43
CA ARG A 39 -8.52 -15.80 4.62
C ARG A 39 -9.66 -16.20 3.69
N ARG A 40 -10.48 -15.25 3.21
CA ARG A 40 -11.51 -15.49 2.19
C ARG A 40 -10.88 -15.63 0.81
N ALA A 41 -9.98 -14.72 0.42
CA ALA A 41 -9.24 -14.78 -0.85
C ALA A 41 -8.45 -16.08 -0.99
N ALA A 42 -7.64 -16.43 0.02
CA ALA A 42 -6.86 -17.67 0.08
C ALA A 42 -7.70 -18.96 0.03
N ARG A 43 -9.03 -18.88 0.26
CA ARG A 43 -10.00 -19.98 0.13
C ARG A 43 -10.80 -19.96 -1.17
N ALA A 44 -10.79 -18.85 -1.90
CA ALA A 44 -11.54 -18.66 -3.14
C ALA A 44 -10.71 -19.00 -4.40
N LEU A 45 -9.38 -19.12 -4.27
CA LEU A 45 -8.50 -19.53 -5.36
C LEU A 45 -8.91 -20.92 -5.91
N PRO A 46 -9.16 -21.05 -7.23
CA PRO A 46 -9.58 -22.31 -7.83
C PRO A 46 -8.42 -23.33 -7.84
N PRO A 47 -8.70 -24.64 -7.76
CA PRO A 47 -7.68 -25.67 -7.67
C PRO A 47 -7.08 -26.05 -9.04
N SER A 48 -6.72 -25.07 -9.90
CA SER A 48 -6.03 -25.37 -11.17
C SER A 48 -4.70 -26.08 -10.90
N THR A 49 -4.23 -26.87 -11.87
CA THR A 49 -2.98 -27.64 -11.75
C THR A 49 -1.77 -26.72 -11.52
N SER A 50 -1.69 -25.58 -12.21
CA SER A 50 -0.69 -24.54 -11.97
C SER A 50 -0.83 -23.89 -10.58
N THR A 51 -2.05 -23.54 -10.16
CA THR A 51 -2.32 -22.98 -8.82
C THR A 51 -1.95 -23.95 -7.69
N ARG A 52 -2.07 -25.26 -7.93
CA ARG A 52 -1.59 -26.29 -6.99
C ARG A 52 -0.05 -26.32 -6.92
N ALA A 53 0.66 -26.16 -8.03
CA ALA A 53 2.12 -26.13 -8.07
C ALA A 53 2.73 -24.85 -7.45
N GLN A 54 2.11 -23.68 -7.65
CA GLN A 54 2.55 -22.42 -7.03
C GLN A 54 2.24 -22.32 -5.52
N ASN A 55 1.34 -23.16 -4.99
CA ASN A 55 0.87 -23.10 -3.60
C ASN A 55 1.98 -23.08 -2.53
N PRO A 56 3.01 -23.96 -2.54
CA PRO A 56 4.10 -23.92 -1.56
C PRO A 56 4.93 -22.64 -1.61
N VAL A 57 5.28 -22.15 -2.80
CA VAL A 57 6.05 -20.92 -3.02
C VAL A 57 5.27 -19.70 -2.47
N ARG A 58 3.99 -19.60 -2.84
CA ARG A 58 3.06 -18.58 -2.33
C ARG A 58 2.95 -18.59 -0.79
N ARG A 59 2.91 -19.79 -0.16
CA ARG A 59 2.94 -19.92 1.31
C ARG A 59 4.25 -19.46 1.94
N ARG A 60 5.40 -19.74 1.31
CA ARG A 60 6.72 -19.30 1.77
C ARG A 60 6.79 -17.77 1.82
N HIS A 61 6.36 -17.10 0.75
CA HIS A 61 6.32 -15.62 0.70
C HIS A 61 5.34 -15.03 1.73
N VAL A 62 4.14 -15.61 1.85
CA VAL A 62 3.16 -15.19 2.86
C VAL A 62 3.69 -15.37 4.29
N ALA A 63 4.47 -16.42 4.57
CA ALA A 63 5.13 -16.60 5.86
C ALA A 63 6.19 -15.52 6.12
N VAL A 64 6.99 -15.14 5.12
CA VAL A 64 7.98 -14.04 5.22
C VAL A 64 7.28 -12.71 5.55
N PHE A 65 6.29 -12.31 4.75
CA PHE A 65 5.56 -11.05 5.00
C PHE A 65 4.73 -11.09 6.31
N ALA A 66 4.27 -12.27 6.75
CA ALA A 66 3.60 -12.40 8.05
C ALA A 66 4.59 -12.21 9.21
N ILE A 67 5.81 -12.73 9.11
CA ILE A 67 6.86 -12.50 10.10
C ILE A 67 7.28 -11.01 10.11
N LEU A 68 7.47 -10.40 8.93
CA LEU A 68 7.80 -8.97 8.82
C LEU A 68 6.69 -8.08 9.38
N SER A 69 5.41 -8.41 9.14
CA SER A 69 4.29 -7.65 9.72
C SER A 69 4.26 -7.76 11.25
N LEU A 70 4.46 -8.95 11.81
CA LEU A 70 4.52 -9.14 13.27
C LEU A 70 5.69 -8.40 13.91
N LEU A 71 6.88 -8.44 13.30
CA LEU A 71 8.05 -7.71 13.79
C LEU A 71 7.87 -6.19 13.71
N SER A 72 7.30 -5.69 12.62
CA SER A 72 6.97 -4.28 12.41
C SER A 72 5.98 -3.77 13.47
N LEU A 73 4.84 -4.45 13.64
CA LEU A 73 3.84 -4.10 14.64
C LEU A 73 4.41 -4.17 16.07
N ALA A 74 5.18 -5.21 16.39
CA ALA A 74 5.78 -5.38 17.71
C ALA A 74 6.81 -4.27 18.02
N SER A 75 7.65 -3.90 17.06
CA SER A 75 8.65 -2.84 17.23
C SER A 75 8.00 -1.47 17.41
N VAL A 76 7.06 -1.11 16.54
CA VAL A 76 6.31 0.16 16.63
C VAL A 76 5.53 0.22 17.93
N THR A 77 4.82 -0.85 18.32
CA THR A 77 4.09 -0.93 19.60
C THR A 77 5.03 -0.76 20.79
N THR A 78 6.20 -1.41 20.77
CA THR A 78 7.18 -1.34 21.87
C THR A 78 7.70 0.08 22.08
N PHE A 79 8.13 0.77 21.01
CA PHE A 79 8.59 2.17 21.12
C PHE A 79 7.45 3.14 21.46
N SER A 80 6.25 2.91 20.92
CA SER A 80 5.07 3.74 21.18
C SER A 80 4.57 3.61 22.63
N VAL A 81 4.66 2.42 23.24
CA VAL A 81 4.40 2.22 24.67
C VAL A 81 5.52 2.82 25.52
N ALA A 82 6.78 2.55 25.20
CA ALA A 82 7.93 3.07 25.95
C ALA A 82 7.93 4.62 26.01
N TRP A 83 7.60 5.28 24.91
CA TRP A 83 7.43 6.74 24.87
C TRP A 83 6.33 7.23 25.81
N ARG A 84 5.11 6.68 25.72
CA ARG A 84 4.00 7.05 26.62
C ARG A 84 4.35 6.86 28.09
N VAL A 85 5.05 5.77 28.43
CA VAL A 85 5.49 5.48 29.80
C VAL A 85 6.52 6.51 30.29
N LEU A 86 7.50 6.90 29.45
CA LEU A 86 8.46 7.95 29.82
C LEU A 86 7.81 9.32 29.96
N SER A 87 6.92 9.73 29.05
CA SER A 87 6.18 10.99 29.14
C SER A 87 5.34 11.07 30.43
N TYR A 88 4.70 9.98 30.86
CA TYR A 88 4.01 9.93 32.16
C TYR A 88 4.96 10.11 33.35
N PHE A 89 6.12 9.43 33.36
CA PHE A 89 7.07 9.56 34.47
C PHE A 89 7.73 10.95 34.52
N GLU A 90 8.08 11.52 33.37
CA GLU A 90 8.66 12.87 33.28
C GLU A 90 7.66 13.95 33.70
N TRP A 91 6.38 13.81 33.35
CA TRP A 91 5.29 14.65 33.86
C TRP A 91 5.15 14.52 35.38
N ALA A 92 5.10 13.29 35.91
CA ALA A 92 4.91 13.05 37.34
C ALA A 92 6.08 13.58 38.18
N GLU A 93 7.33 13.43 37.71
CA GLU A 93 8.52 13.98 38.36
C GLU A 93 8.47 15.51 38.39
N LYS A 94 8.22 16.16 37.25
CA LYS A 94 8.08 17.63 37.15
C LYS A 94 6.93 18.17 38.03
N GLY A 95 5.83 17.44 38.12
CA GLY A 95 4.66 17.78 38.93
C GLY A 95 4.81 17.50 40.43
N ASN A 96 5.90 16.87 40.88
CA ASN A 96 6.04 16.30 42.23
C ASN A 96 4.84 15.40 42.60
N HIS A 97 4.46 14.51 41.68
CA HIS A 97 3.36 13.58 41.84
C HIS A 97 3.87 12.18 42.21
N GLU A 98 3.18 11.52 43.14
CA GLU A 98 3.48 10.15 43.55
C GLU A 98 3.43 9.19 42.35
N THR A 99 4.57 8.58 42.05
CA THR A 99 4.66 7.57 40.99
C THR A 99 4.35 6.17 41.55
N PRO A 100 3.57 5.34 40.83
CA PRO A 100 3.36 3.95 41.20
C PRO A 100 4.66 3.15 41.03
N GLY A 101 5.12 2.51 42.11
CA GLY A 101 6.41 1.79 42.13
C GLY A 101 6.50 0.57 41.20
N SER A 102 5.37 0.07 40.68
CA SER A 102 5.33 -0.92 39.60
C SER A 102 4.00 -0.88 38.86
N LEU A 103 4.04 -1.23 37.56
CA LEU A 103 2.87 -1.51 36.72
C LEU A 103 2.03 -2.69 37.22
N TRP A 104 2.58 -3.52 38.13
CA TRP A 104 2.00 -4.78 38.60
C TRP A 104 1.80 -4.85 40.13
N SER A 105 2.10 -3.79 40.87
CA SER A 105 1.90 -3.74 42.33
C SER A 105 0.58 -3.04 42.70
N GLY A 106 -0.35 -3.78 43.31
CA GLY A 106 -1.62 -3.25 43.81
C GLY A 106 -2.81 -3.47 42.87
N TRP A 107 -4.02 -3.43 43.43
CA TRP A 107 -5.27 -3.75 42.73
C TRP A 107 -5.71 -2.59 41.81
N TYR A 108 -5.22 -2.58 40.57
CA TYR A 108 -5.56 -1.60 39.51
C TYR A 108 -5.26 -0.12 39.83
N GLY A 109 -4.31 0.15 40.73
CA GLY A 109 -3.84 1.52 40.99
C GLY A 109 -4.91 2.45 41.55
N THR A 110 -5.88 1.92 42.28
CA THR A 110 -6.97 2.66 42.95
C THR A 110 -6.48 3.59 44.06
N GLY A 111 -5.33 3.27 44.66
CA GLY A 111 -4.69 4.04 45.73
C GLY A 111 -5.08 3.56 47.13
N ASP A 112 -4.86 2.27 47.41
CA ASP A 112 -4.78 1.80 48.80
C ASP A 112 -3.52 2.39 49.47
N GLU A 113 -3.57 2.58 50.79
CA GLU A 113 -2.60 3.38 51.55
C GLU A 113 -1.15 2.91 51.33
N GLY A 114 -0.32 3.82 50.80
CA GLY A 114 1.11 3.59 50.53
C GLY A 114 1.47 3.14 49.11
N VAL A 115 0.50 2.88 48.22
CA VAL A 115 0.78 2.55 46.80
C VAL A 115 0.27 3.67 45.89
N GLY A 116 1.22 4.47 45.36
CA GLY A 116 0.94 5.68 44.57
C GLY A 116 -0.08 5.47 43.44
N ARG A 117 -1.09 6.34 43.36
CA ARG A 117 -2.20 6.24 42.41
C ARG A 117 -1.80 6.72 41.02
N TRP A 118 -2.09 5.94 39.97
CA TRP A 118 -1.96 6.38 38.58
C TRP A 118 -2.86 7.60 38.29
N ARG A 119 -2.30 8.69 37.77
CA ARG A 119 -3.00 9.94 37.42
C ARG A 119 -3.04 10.19 35.91
N LEU A 120 -3.45 9.17 35.16
CA LEU A 120 -3.51 9.24 33.69
C LEU A 120 -4.43 10.36 33.19
N GLY A 121 -5.55 10.61 33.90
CA GLY A 121 -6.49 11.67 33.55
C GLY A 121 -5.86 13.07 33.58
N ASP A 122 -5.13 13.37 34.65
CA ASP A 122 -4.41 14.64 34.82
C ASP A 122 -3.27 14.75 33.77
N TRP A 123 -2.45 13.70 33.61
CA TRP A 123 -1.37 13.64 32.60
C TRP A 123 -1.83 13.96 31.17
N THR A 124 -2.88 13.30 30.67
CA THR A 124 -3.39 13.56 29.30
C THR A 124 -4.14 14.88 29.14
N ARG A 125 -4.43 15.57 30.25
CA ARG A 125 -5.01 16.92 30.24
C ARG A 125 -3.92 17.97 30.17
N ASP A 126 -2.80 17.73 30.84
CA ASP A 126 -1.65 18.63 30.87
C ASP A 126 -0.75 18.47 29.62
N ILE A 127 -0.74 17.28 28.99
CA ILE A 127 0.08 16.95 27.81
C ILE A 127 -0.78 16.40 26.66
N ASP A 128 -0.88 17.15 25.55
CA ASP A 128 -1.24 16.56 24.25
C ASP A 128 -0.04 15.75 23.73
N LEU A 129 -0.09 14.45 23.96
CA LEU A 129 0.91 13.48 23.50
C LEU A 129 1.16 13.54 21.99
N VAL A 130 0.15 13.87 21.16
CA VAL A 130 0.33 13.96 19.71
C VAL A 130 1.07 15.26 19.35
N GLN A 131 0.80 16.37 20.05
CA GLN A 131 1.58 17.61 19.88
C GLN A 131 3.01 17.46 20.42
N GLU A 132 3.22 16.76 21.53
CA GLU A 132 4.56 16.43 22.05
C GLU A 132 5.36 15.57 21.06
N ALA A 133 4.74 14.53 20.48
CA ALA A 133 5.37 13.70 19.46
C ALA A 133 5.73 14.50 18.19
N ASP A 134 4.80 15.31 17.67
CA ASP A 134 5.04 16.17 16.51
C ASP A 134 6.15 17.20 16.80
N ALA A 135 6.16 17.80 18.00
CA ALA A 135 7.17 18.77 18.40
C ALA A 135 8.57 18.15 18.51
N VAL A 136 8.71 16.95 19.10
CA VAL A 136 10.01 16.25 19.17
C VAL A 136 10.47 15.78 17.79
N ALA A 137 9.53 15.34 16.94
CA ALA A 137 9.83 14.99 15.56
C ALA A 137 10.34 16.20 14.76
N ILE A 138 9.72 17.38 14.88
CA ILE A 138 10.07 18.54 14.05
C ILE A 138 11.26 19.35 14.61
N SER A 139 11.44 19.38 15.94
CA SER A 139 12.55 20.12 16.59
C SER A 139 13.93 19.49 16.42
N THR A 140 14.01 18.21 16.02
CA THR A 140 15.27 17.52 15.75
C THR A 140 15.41 17.22 14.25
N PRO A 141 16.54 17.52 13.59
CA PRO A 141 16.67 17.28 12.15
C PRO A 141 16.61 15.77 11.82
N GLU A 142 17.06 14.90 12.73
CA GLU A 142 16.96 13.46 12.57
C GLU A 142 15.53 12.94 12.78
N GLY A 143 14.79 13.50 13.74
CA GLY A 143 13.36 13.20 13.92
C GLY A 143 12.55 13.63 12.70
N PHE A 144 12.88 14.80 12.14
CA PHE A 144 12.16 15.38 11.01
C PHE A 144 12.44 14.61 9.72
N LEU A 145 13.65 14.07 9.55
CA LEU A 145 13.97 13.13 8.49
C LEU A 145 13.15 11.84 8.63
N TRP A 146 13.12 11.18 9.80
CA TRP A 146 12.34 9.94 9.94
C TRP A 146 10.82 10.16 9.79
N ALA A 147 10.28 11.26 10.32
CA ALA A 147 8.88 11.64 10.16
C ALA A 147 8.52 11.95 8.70
N SER A 148 9.39 12.65 7.95
CA SER A 148 9.14 12.92 6.54
C SER A 148 9.16 11.63 5.72
N GLN A 149 10.13 10.74 5.96
CA GLN A 149 10.22 9.45 5.29
C GLN A 149 8.94 8.62 5.51
N TYR A 150 8.41 8.58 6.74
CA TYR A 150 7.13 7.94 7.04
C TYR A 150 5.97 8.56 6.24
N VAL A 151 5.78 9.89 6.26
CA VAL A 151 4.69 10.58 5.54
C VAL A 151 4.76 10.34 4.03
N ILE A 152 5.96 10.34 3.44
CA ILE A 152 6.14 10.09 2.00
C ILE A 152 5.83 8.63 1.67
N GLY A 153 6.30 7.67 2.49
CA GLY A 153 6.00 6.25 2.31
C GLY A 153 4.51 5.94 2.46
N LEU A 154 3.81 6.65 3.35
CA LEU A 154 2.36 6.60 3.51
C LEU A 154 1.63 7.11 2.26
N VAL A 155 2.05 8.25 1.70
CA VAL A 155 1.53 8.79 0.42
C VAL A 155 1.71 7.81 -0.74
N ALA A 156 2.90 7.23 -0.91
CA ALA A 156 3.18 6.25 -1.96
C ALA A 156 2.35 4.97 -1.79
N SER A 157 2.26 4.46 -0.56
CA SER A 157 1.51 3.25 -0.24
C SER A 157 0.00 3.45 -0.38
N ALA A 158 -0.52 4.64 -0.09
CA ALA A 158 -1.94 4.95 -0.30
C ALA A 158 -2.35 4.91 -1.78
N ILE A 159 -1.50 5.44 -2.68
CA ILE A 159 -1.70 5.34 -4.14
C ILE A 159 -1.70 3.86 -4.55
N PHE A 160 -0.70 3.10 -4.10
CA PHE A 160 -0.59 1.66 -4.38
C PHE A 160 -1.81 0.85 -3.90
N ILE A 161 -2.21 1.04 -2.64
CA ILE A 161 -3.37 0.37 -2.01
C ILE A 161 -4.67 0.73 -2.74
N GLY A 162 -4.82 1.98 -3.19
CA GLY A 162 -5.96 2.44 -3.99
C GLY A 162 -6.01 1.80 -5.38
N VAL A 163 -4.90 1.86 -6.13
CA VAL A 163 -4.80 1.38 -7.51
C VAL A 163 -4.90 -0.15 -7.56
N GLU A 164 -4.07 -0.88 -6.82
CA GLU A 164 -4.11 -2.34 -6.80
C GLU A 164 -5.38 -2.89 -6.13
N GLY A 165 -5.94 -2.14 -5.15
CA GLY A 165 -7.23 -2.45 -4.53
C GLY A 165 -8.40 -2.31 -5.50
N HIS A 166 -8.41 -1.26 -6.34
CA HIS A 166 -9.40 -1.07 -7.41
C HIS A 166 -9.24 -2.12 -8.52
N LYS A 167 -8.01 -2.36 -8.99
CA LYS A 167 -7.62 -3.36 -10.00
C LYS A 167 -8.02 -4.80 -9.63
N ARG A 168 -7.98 -5.14 -8.33
CA ARG A 168 -8.45 -6.43 -7.77
C ARG A 168 -9.89 -6.39 -7.25
N ASN A 169 -10.63 -5.31 -7.49
CA ASN A 169 -12.03 -5.09 -7.06
C ASN A 169 -12.26 -5.42 -5.58
N LEU A 170 -11.32 -4.99 -4.72
CA LEU A 170 -11.44 -5.11 -3.27
C LEU A 170 -12.61 -4.23 -2.77
N PRO A 171 -13.35 -4.65 -1.73
CA PRO A 171 -14.38 -3.80 -1.14
C PRO A 171 -13.79 -2.46 -0.65
N THR A 172 -14.50 -1.36 -0.87
CA THR A 172 -14.13 -0.03 -0.38
C THR A 172 -13.83 -0.04 1.12
N SER A 173 -14.57 -0.82 1.92
CA SER A 173 -14.32 -1.00 3.37
C SER A 173 -12.96 -1.64 3.68
N THR A 174 -12.46 -2.51 2.81
CA THR A 174 -11.16 -3.18 2.95
C THR A 174 -10.04 -2.21 2.59
N ILE A 175 -10.21 -1.39 1.56
CA ILE A 175 -9.27 -0.30 1.21
C ILE A 175 -9.22 0.73 2.36
N VAL A 176 -10.38 1.15 2.91
CA VAL A 176 -10.46 2.02 4.10
C VAL A 176 -9.73 1.39 5.28
N ALA A 177 -9.91 0.09 5.51
CA ALA A 177 -9.26 -0.62 6.62
C ALA A 177 -7.74 -0.66 6.48
N PHE A 178 -7.20 -0.79 5.26
CA PHE A 178 -5.76 -0.67 5.04
C PHE A 178 -5.26 0.76 5.30
N VAL A 179 -5.87 1.78 4.69
CA VAL A 179 -5.41 3.18 4.84
C VAL A 179 -5.42 3.62 6.31
N LEU A 180 -6.51 3.34 7.04
CA LEU A 180 -6.60 3.59 8.48
C LEU A 180 -5.48 2.87 9.26
N LEU A 181 -5.20 1.59 8.94
CA LEU A 181 -4.23 0.79 9.68
C LEU A 181 -2.79 1.30 9.47
N SER A 182 -2.47 1.87 8.30
CA SER A 182 -1.18 2.52 8.05
C SER A 182 -1.00 3.85 8.80
N GLU A 183 -2.09 4.56 9.10
CA GLU A 183 -2.07 5.80 9.90
C GLU A 183 -2.07 5.54 11.41
N ILE A 184 -2.96 4.70 11.92
CA ILE A 184 -3.15 4.53 13.38
C ILE A 184 -2.29 3.44 14.01
N GLY A 185 -1.70 2.56 13.17
CA GLY A 185 -0.99 1.35 13.58
C GLY A 185 0.48 1.36 13.14
N SER A 186 0.73 1.07 11.86
CA SER A 186 2.07 1.08 11.25
C SER A 186 1.97 0.92 9.72
N LEU A 187 2.79 1.67 8.99
CA LEU A 187 2.93 1.58 7.55
C LEU A 187 3.50 0.21 7.12
N GLY A 188 4.59 -0.22 7.75
CA GLY A 188 5.25 -1.49 7.43
C GLY A 188 4.36 -2.69 7.72
N TYR A 189 3.66 -2.67 8.86
CA TYR A 189 2.68 -3.69 9.23
C TYR A 189 1.57 -3.81 8.18
N THR A 190 0.98 -2.68 7.82
CA THR A 190 -0.14 -2.59 6.88
C THR A 190 0.27 -2.99 5.48
N LEU A 191 1.42 -2.51 5.00
CA LEU A 191 1.94 -2.84 3.68
C LEU A 191 2.16 -4.35 3.57
N ASN A 192 2.80 -5.00 4.55
CA ASN A 192 2.96 -6.46 4.56
C ASN A 192 1.62 -7.22 4.46
N LEU A 193 0.59 -6.78 5.19
CA LEU A 193 -0.75 -7.39 5.08
C LEU A 193 -1.40 -7.15 3.70
N PHE A 194 -1.14 -6.00 3.07
CA PHE A 194 -1.59 -5.73 1.71
C PHE A 194 -0.84 -6.57 0.68
N LEU A 195 0.48 -6.74 0.81
CA LEU A 195 1.30 -7.65 -0.01
C LEU A 195 0.81 -9.11 0.10
N ILE A 196 0.49 -9.57 1.32
CA ILE A 196 -0.17 -10.88 1.53
C ILE A 196 -1.54 -10.95 0.84
N THR A 197 -2.29 -9.84 0.83
CA THR A 197 -3.61 -9.80 0.19
C THR A 197 -3.49 -9.97 -1.32
N ILE A 198 -2.65 -9.18 -1.99
CA ILE A 198 -2.47 -9.27 -3.46
C ILE A 198 -1.83 -10.59 -3.91
N LEU A 199 -1.03 -11.26 -3.07
CA LEU A 199 -0.61 -12.66 -3.32
C LEU A 199 -1.77 -13.67 -3.32
N TYR A 200 -2.92 -13.35 -2.72
CA TYR A 200 -4.09 -14.24 -2.64
C TYR A 200 -5.31 -13.76 -3.44
N THR A 201 -5.41 -12.49 -3.83
CA THR A 201 -6.45 -12.00 -4.74
C THR A 201 -5.94 -11.91 -6.18
N PRO A 202 -6.51 -12.66 -7.14
CA PRO A 202 -6.18 -12.47 -8.55
C PRO A 202 -6.71 -11.12 -9.07
N LEU A 203 -6.22 -10.67 -10.22
CA LEU A 203 -6.75 -9.51 -10.94
C LEU A 203 -8.25 -9.68 -11.25
N ALA A 204 -9.01 -8.59 -11.16
CA ALA A 204 -10.43 -8.65 -11.48
C ALA A 204 -10.66 -8.84 -12.99
N LEU A 205 -11.62 -9.71 -13.33
CA LEU A 205 -12.13 -9.82 -14.69
C LEU A 205 -12.91 -8.54 -15.04
N HIS A 206 -12.72 -8.03 -16.26
CA HIS A 206 -13.41 -6.85 -16.75
C HIS A 206 -14.93 -7.06 -16.67
N ARG A 207 -15.64 -6.10 -16.05
CA ARG A 207 -17.09 -6.18 -15.83
C ARG A 207 -17.78 -4.99 -16.51
N PRO A 208 -18.36 -5.16 -17.72
CA PRO A 208 -18.86 -4.04 -18.53
C PRO A 208 -20.07 -3.30 -17.93
N SER A 209 -20.62 -3.76 -16.81
CA SER A 209 -21.80 -3.17 -16.18
C SER A 209 -21.55 -1.87 -15.38
N SER A 210 -20.30 -1.39 -15.27
CA SER A 210 -20.02 -0.08 -14.64
C SER A 210 -18.60 0.44 -14.98
N PRO A 211 -18.44 1.53 -15.77
CA PRO A 211 -17.10 2.03 -16.15
C PRO A 211 -16.30 2.56 -14.95
N ARG A 212 -16.94 3.09 -13.90
CA ARG A 212 -16.24 3.48 -12.65
C ARG A 212 -15.83 2.30 -11.76
N ARG A 213 -16.09 1.06 -12.17
CA ARG A 213 -15.59 -0.17 -11.54
C ARG A 213 -14.84 -1.06 -12.52
N ASP A 214 -14.44 -0.47 -13.65
CA ASP A 214 -13.57 -1.11 -14.63
C ASP A 214 -12.10 -0.89 -14.24
N ALA A 215 -11.25 -1.89 -14.50
CA ALA A 215 -9.81 -1.78 -14.33
C ALA A 215 -9.17 -0.88 -15.42
N LEU A 216 -9.90 -0.60 -16.50
CA LEU A 216 -9.50 0.31 -17.58
C LEU A 216 -9.69 1.80 -17.24
N PHE A 217 -10.30 2.15 -16.11
CA PHE A 217 -10.57 3.52 -15.68
C PHE A 217 -9.46 4.04 -14.76
N THR A 218 -8.83 5.16 -15.13
CA THR A 218 -7.73 5.79 -14.39
C THR A 218 -7.97 7.29 -14.21
N PRO A 219 -7.75 7.87 -13.01
CA PRO A 219 -7.73 9.33 -12.85
C PRO A 219 -6.57 9.94 -13.65
N LYS A 220 -6.76 11.16 -14.19
CA LYS A 220 -5.69 11.90 -14.86
C LYS A 220 -4.50 12.10 -13.91
N PRO A 221 -3.23 12.00 -14.36
CA PRO A 221 -2.06 12.15 -13.48
C PRO A 221 -2.09 13.40 -12.60
N ALA A 222 -2.60 14.52 -13.11
CA ALA A 222 -2.79 15.77 -12.35
C ALA A 222 -3.57 15.60 -11.02
N VAL A 223 -4.51 14.65 -10.95
CA VAL A 223 -5.27 14.32 -9.73
C VAL A 223 -4.37 13.84 -8.60
N TYR A 224 -3.30 13.10 -8.92
CA TYR A 224 -2.30 12.65 -7.95
C TYR A 224 -1.18 13.67 -7.79
N LEU A 225 -0.66 14.19 -8.90
CA LEU A 225 0.51 15.09 -8.92
C LEU A 225 0.28 16.38 -8.14
N VAL A 226 -0.90 17.01 -8.23
CA VAL A 226 -1.19 18.26 -7.50
C VAL A 226 -1.15 18.07 -5.97
N PRO A 227 -1.90 17.12 -5.36
CA PRO A 227 -1.82 16.90 -3.92
C PRO A 227 -0.47 16.30 -3.45
N ILE A 228 0.22 15.48 -4.26
CA ILE A 228 1.58 15.01 -3.96
C ILE A 228 2.55 16.19 -3.87
N LEU A 229 2.62 17.03 -4.91
CA LEU A 229 3.54 18.17 -4.92
C LEU A 229 3.17 19.20 -3.85
N GLY A 230 1.86 19.42 -3.61
CA GLY A 230 1.37 20.27 -2.53
C GLY A 230 1.76 19.76 -1.13
N SER A 231 1.67 18.44 -0.89
CA SER A 231 2.02 17.85 0.41
C SER A 231 3.53 17.78 0.64
N LEU A 232 4.32 17.46 -0.39
CA LEU A 232 5.78 17.48 -0.34
C LEU A 232 6.32 18.91 -0.17
N PHE A 233 5.73 19.89 -0.86
CA PHE A 233 6.03 21.31 -0.65
C PHE A 233 5.71 21.73 0.79
N LEU A 234 4.48 21.47 1.27
CA LEU A 234 4.08 21.79 2.64
C LEU A 234 5.04 21.16 3.66
N LEU A 235 5.29 19.86 3.55
CA LEU A 235 6.23 19.10 4.38
C LEU A 235 7.63 19.73 4.37
N ALA A 236 8.12 20.18 3.21
CA ALA A 236 9.42 20.85 3.08
C ALA A 236 9.49 22.24 3.77
N TYR A 237 8.37 22.84 4.15
CA TYR A 237 8.28 24.15 4.81
C TYR A 237 7.76 24.11 6.27
N ILE A 238 7.25 22.96 6.77
CA ILE A 238 6.70 22.82 8.14
C ILE A 238 7.53 23.53 9.24
N PRO A 239 8.87 23.32 9.35
CA PRO A 239 9.65 23.97 10.41
C PRO A 239 9.56 25.51 10.35
N THR A 240 9.70 26.08 9.15
CA THR A 240 9.67 27.53 8.92
C THR A 240 8.28 28.17 9.03
N LEU A 241 7.22 27.34 9.06
CA LEU A 241 5.85 27.75 9.35
C LEU A 241 5.58 27.74 10.86
N LEU A 242 6.19 26.80 11.59
CA LEU A 242 6.05 26.66 13.04
C LEU A 242 6.77 27.76 13.82
N GLU A 243 7.96 28.17 13.36
CA GLU A 243 8.70 29.34 13.87
C GLU A 243 7.89 30.66 13.83
N LYS A 244 6.75 30.71 13.11
CA LYS A 244 6.00 31.93 12.80
C LYS A 244 4.52 31.90 13.24
N ARG A 245 4.03 30.80 13.81
CA ARG A 245 2.59 30.57 14.04
C ARG A 245 2.28 29.83 15.35
N ASP A 246 3.04 30.15 16.40
CA ASP A 246 2.77 29.78 17.80
C ASP A 246 2.37 28.30 18.04
N GLY A 247 2.97 27.37 17.27
CA GLY A 247 2.83 25.93 17.49
C GLY A 247 1.57 25.24 16.95
N ASP A 248 0.65 25.92 16.25
CA ASP A 248 -0.58 25.28 15.73
C ASP A 248 -0.32 24.45 14.45
N ILE A 249 -0.20 23.13 14.64
CA ILE A 249 -0.03 22.11 13.60
C ILE A 249 -1.39 21.52 13.15
N ALA A 250 -2.51 21.79 13.84
CA ALA A 250 -3.73 20.98 13.74
C ALA A 250 -4.29 20.90 12.31
N VAL A 251 -4.28 22.02 11.57
CA VAL A 251 -4.70 22.08 10.16
C VAL A 251 -3.82 21.20 9.26
N PHE A 252 -2.51 21.17 9.51
CA PHE A 252 -1.58 20.32 8.75
C PHE A 252 -1.76 18.85 9.12
N ARG A 253 -1.94 18.52 10.41
CA ARG A 253 -2.23 17.15 10.89
C ARG A 253 -3.49 16.58 10.21
N ILE A 254 -4.56 17.37 10.12
CA ILE A 254 -5.79 17.02 9.39
C ILE A 254 -5.51 16.85 7.89
N GLY A 255 -4.71 17.73 7.27
CA GLY A 255 -4.33 17.63 5.86
C GLY A 255 -3.54 16.36 5.52
N PHE A 256 -2.54 16.00 6.33
CA PHE A 256 -1.74 14.79 6.14
C PHE A 256 -2.51 13.50 6.46
N ALA A 257 -3.51 13.53 7.34
CA ALA A 257 -4.42 12.40 7.55
C ALA A 257 -5.49 12.26 6.46
N ALA A 258 -5.99 13.37 5.88
CA ALA A 258 -6.98 13.31 4.80
C ALA A 258 -6.38 12.87 3.44
N LEU A 259 -5.09 13.14 3.23
CA LEU A 259 -4.38 12.92 1.97
C LEU A 259 -4.30 11.44 1.54
N PRO A 260 -3.92 10.46 2.40
CA PRO A 260 -3.94 9.03 2.07
C PRO A 260 -5.31 8.56 1.58
N PHE A 261 -6.40 8.96 2.24
CA PHE A 261 -7.76 8.62 1.78
C PHE A 261 -8.07 9.23 0.42
N PHE A 262 -7.72 10.50 0.17
CA PHE A 262 -7.93 11.11 -1.14
C PHE A 262 -7.20 10.34 -2.25
N LEU A 263 -5.93 10.00 -2.04
CA LEU A 263 -5.11 9.27 -3.02
C LEU A 263 -5.61 7.85 -3.25
N ALA A 264 -5.95 7.12 -2.18
CA ALA A 264 -6.44 5.74 -2.26
C ALA A 264 -7.83 5.65 -2.92
N PHE A 265 -8.68 6.66 -2.77
CA PHE A 265 -10.03 6.68 -3.35
C PHE A 265 -10.17 7.52 -4.62
N ALA A 266 -9.09 8.08 -5.15
CA ALA A 266 -9.09 8.79 -6.43
C ALA A 266 -9.73 7.96 -7.59
N PRO A 267 -9.49 6.63 -7.76
CA PRO A 267 -10.18 5.83 -8.78
C PRO A 267 -11.70 5.72 -8.61
N GLN A 268 -12.24 5.98 -7.41
CA GLN A 268 -13.66 5.76 -7.06
C GLN A 268 -14.45 7.07 -6.96
N ILE A 269 -13.82 8.16 -6.51
CA ILE A 269 -14.46 9.46 -6.25
C ILE A 269 -14.46 10.37 -7.50
N ILE A 270 -13.42 10.30 -8.32
CA ILE A 270 -13.14 11.29 -9.38
C ILE A 270 -14.18 11.24 -10.50
N PRO A 271 -14.69 12.39 -10.99
CA PRO A 271 -15.63 12.44 -12.11
C PRO A 271 -14.95 12.00 -13.41
N SER A 272 -15.72 11.42 -14.34
CA SER A 272 -15.22 10.92 -15.63
C SER A 272 -14.57 12.00 -16.51
N THR A 273 -14.90 13.27 -16.31
CA THR A 273 -14.22 14.41 -16.95
C THR A 273 -12.75 14.58 -16.53
N TRP A 274 -12.37 14.05 -15.36
CA TRP A 274 -11.03 14.12 -14.77
C TRP A 274 -10.30 12.76 -14.80
N ALA A 275 -10.80 11.83 -15.60
CA ALA A 275 -10.25 10.49 -15.79
C ALA A 275 -10.06 10.18 -17.27
N HIS A 276 -9.44 9.03 -17.56
CA HIS A 276 -9.43 8.40 -18.87
C HIS A 276 -9.94 6.95 -18.75
N GLN A 277 -10.50 6.44 -19.85
CA GLN A 277 -10.76 5.02 -20.03
C GLN A 277 -9.81 4.53 -21.13
N HIS A 278 -8.97 3.55 -20.81
CA HIS A 278 -7.97 3.01 -21.72
C HIS A 278 -8.52 1.82 -22.51
N VAL A 279 -7.94 1.56 -23.69
CA VAL A 279 -8.31 0.41 -24.54
C VAL A 279 -7.81 -0.91 -23.96
N SER A 280 -6.68 -0.89 -23.23
CA SER A 280 -6.02 -2.06 -22.66
C SER A 280 -5.68 -1.88 -21.17
N LYS A 281 -5.54 -3.00 -20.45
CA LYS A 281 -5.06 -3.00 -19.05
C LYS A 281 -3.64 -2.47 -18.95
N SER A 282 -2.75 -2.84 -19.88
CA SER A 282 -1.35 -2.39 -19.90
C SER A 282 -1.21 -0.86 -20.04
N THR A 283 -1.95 -0.23 -20.95
CA THR A 283 -1.91 1.25 -21.09
C THR A 283 -2.58 1.95 -19.90
N ALA A 284 -3.59 1.35 -19.27
CA ALA A 284 -4.14 1.86 -18.01
C ALA A 284 -3.07 1.83 -16.89
N HIS A 285 -2.37 0.71 -16.73
CA HIS A 285 -1.29 0.58 -15.75
C HIS A 285 -0.14 1.55 -16.02
N ARG A 286 0.34 1.65 -17.27
CA ARG A 286 1.45 2.56 -17.64
C ARG A 286 1.13 4.04 -17.42
N SER A 287 -0.15 4.43 -17.37
CA SER A 287 -0.54 5.81 -17.04
C SER A 287 -0.06 6.28 -15.64
N PHE A 288 0.23 5.34 -14.72
CA PHE A 288 0.73 5.63 -13.39
C PHE A 288 2.24 5.91 -13.33
N VAL A 289 3.03 5.55 -14.36
CA VAL A 289 4.50 5.76 -14.39
C VAL A 289 4.87 7.20 -14.03
N ASN A 290 4.24 8.19 -14.65
CA ASN A 290 4.50 9.61 -14.39
C ASN A 290 4.16 10.02 -12.94
N THR A 291 3.16 9.38 -12.32
CA THR A 291 2.77 9.65 -10.93
C THR A 291 3.85 9.19 -9.96
N PHE A 292 4.35 7.97 -10.13
CA PHE A 292 5.43 7.43 -9.30
C PHE A 292 6.78 8.07 -9.61
N TYR A 293 7.11 8.33 -10.88
CA TYR A 293 8.31 9.06 -11.29
C TYR A 293 8.44 10.43 -10.60
N VAL A 294 7.40 11.27 -10.67
CA VAL A 294 7.42 12.59 -10.02
C VAL A 294 7.45 12.48 -8.49
N LEU A 295 6.76 11.50 -7.91
CA LEU A 295 6.82 11.21 -6.47
C LEU A 295 8.23 10.80 -6.02
N GLY A 296 8.91 9.92 -6.78
CA GLY A 296 10.29 9.48 -6.52
C GLY A 296 11.29 10.63 -6.66
N MET A 297 11.21 11.40 -7.75
CA MET A 297 12.05 12.58 -7.97
C MET A 297 11.85 13.65 -6.88
N ALA A 298 10.61 14.04 -6.58
CA ALA A 298 10.32 15.09 -5.60
C ALA A 298 10.65 14.65 -4.16
N SER A 299 10.43 13.37 -3.83
CA SER A 299 10.84 12.83 -2.52
C SER A 299 12.36 12.66 -2.40
N THR A 300 13.07 12.30 -3.47
CA THR A 300 14.55 12.28 -3.52
C THR A 300 15.11 13.68 -3.24
N LEU A 301 14.56 14.72 -3.87
CA LEU A 301 14.96 16.11 -3.62
C LEU A 301 14.70 16.56 -2.18
N LEU A 302 13.56 16.16 -1.59
CA LEU A 302 13.25 16.45 -0.19
C LEU A 302 14.14 15.66 0.78
N HIS A 303 14.42 14.39 0.49
CA HIS A 303 15.36 13.55 1.24
C HIS A 303 16.75 14.16 1.26
N TYR A 304 17.29 14.55 0.10
CA TYR A 304 18.58 15.24 0.01
C TYR A 304 18.58 16.59 0.74
N LYS A 305 17.51 17.40 0.65
CA LYS A 305 17.38 18.64 1.43
C LYS A 305 17.51 18.35 2.94
N GLN A 306 16.75 17.39 3.46
CA GLN A 306 16.72 17.06 4.88
C GLN A 306 18.00 16.39 5.37
N PHE A 307 18.58 15.49 4.59
CA PHE A 307 19.87 14.86 4.87
C PHE A 307 20.99 15.91 4.89
N LEU A 308 21.05 16.81 3.91
CA LEU A 308 22.04 17.89 3.89
C LEU A 308 21.85 18.85 5.06
N THR A 309 20.62 19.27 5.39
CA THR A 309 20.37 20.09 6.60
C THR A 309 20.84 19.38 7.87
N SER A 310 20.54 18.09 8.02
CA SER A 310 21.02 17.28 9.15
C SER A 310 22.54 17.20 9.20
N PHE A 311 23.19 16.98 8.06
CA PHE A 311 24.64 16.90 7.92
C PHE A 311 25.33 18.23 8.24
N TRP A 312 24.79 19.36 7.77
CA TRP A 312 25.32 20.69 8.06
C TRP A 312 25.20 21.04 9.56
N ILE A 313 24.06 20.73 10.19
CA ILE A 313 23.85 20.96 11.64
C ILE A 313 24.79 20.07 12.50
N ASN A 314 25.12 18.86 12.03
CA ASN A 314 25.98 17.90 12.73
C ASN A 314 27.47 18.01 12.40
N THR A 315 27.82 18.84 11.42
CA THR A 315 29.21 19.14 11.06
C THR A 315 29.76 20.18 12.04
N PRO A 316 30.88 19.90 12.74
CA PRO A 316 31.41 20.85 13.71
C PRO A 316 31.84 22.16 13.02
N LEU A 317 31.50 23.28 13.67
CA LEU A 317 31.85 24.62 13.20
C LEU A 317 33.36 24.77 12.98
N GLU A 318 33.72 25.63 12.03
CA GLU A 318 35.11 25.93 11.68
C GLU A 318 35.74 26.80 12.79
N GLN A 319 36.13 26.18 13.90
CA GLN A 319 36.81 26.87 15.00
C GLN A 319 38.24 27.25 14.60
N ALA A 320 38.35 28.37 13.88
CA ALA A 320 39.58 29.15 13.74
C ALA A 320 39.95 29.82 15.08
N SER A 321 40.01 29.04 16.16
CA SER A 321 40.48 29.53 17.45
C SER A 321 41.99 29.79 17.34
N VAL A 322 42.46 30.89 17.94
CA VAL A 322 43.90 31.20 17.97
C VAL A 322 44.69 30.09 18.68
N TYR A 323 44.04 29.38 19.61
CA TYR A 323 44.60 28.22 20.30
C TYR A 323 44.80 27.02 19.35
N ASP A 324 43.86 26.72 18.46
CA ASP A 324 44.00 25.62 17.50
C ASP A 324 44.99 25.96 16.37
N LEU A 325 45.09 27.23 15.96
CA LEU A 325 46.18 27.69 15.09
C LEU A 325 47.55 27.48 15.75
N LEU A 326 47.70 27.86 17.03
CA LEU A 326 48.93 27.67 17.80
C LEU A 326 49.27 26.17 17.97
N LYS A 327 48.25 25.35 18.28
CA LYS A 327 48.37 23.90 18.47
C LYS A 327 48.76 23.17 17.18
N ASN A 328 48.16 23.57 16.05
CA ASN A 328 48.54 23.05 14.73
C ASN A 328 49.97 23.43 14.34
N ALA A 329 50.49 24.56 14.81
CA ALA A 329 51.90 24.95 14.63
C ALA A 329 52.87 24.19 15.57
N ILE A 330 52.40 23.66 16.70
CA ILE A 330 53.24 23.00 17.72
C ILE A 330 53.34 21.48 17.52
N GLY A 331 52.35 20.82 16.90
CA GLY A 331 52.56 19.51 16.28
C GLY A 331 51.39 18.52 16.29
N LYS A 332 51.51 17.52 15.40
CA LYS A 332 50.52 16.46 15.08
C LYS A 332 49.16 17.00 14.61
N GLN A 333 49.08 17.26 13.31
CA GLN A 333 47.82 17.40 12.59
C GLN A 333 47.01 16.09 12.63
N ASN A 334 46.06 15.98 13.57
CA ASN A 334 44.99 15.00 13.46
C ASN A 334 44.02 15.45 12.37
N HIS A 335 44.35 15.18 11.10
CA HIS A 335 43.47 15.42 9.94
C HIS A 335 42.30 14.41 9.89
N THR A 336 41.51 14.33 10.95
CA THR A 336 40.16 13.77 10.89
C THR A 336 39.32 14.71 10.02
N ASN A 337 39.18 14.37 8.73
CA ASN A 337 38.44 15.18 7.76
C ASN A 337 37.08 15.61 8.34
N ARG A 338 36.85 16.92 8.48
CA ARG A 338 35.63 17.47 9.08
C ARG A 338 34.35 16.85 8.50
N LEU A 339 34.33 16.60 7.19
CA LEU A 339 33.20 15.98 6.49
C LEU A 339 32.96 14.53 6.93
N LEU A 340 34.02 13.75 7.19
CA LEU A 340 33.90 12.41 7.76
C LEU A 340 33.44 12.43 9.21
N THR A 341 33.89 13.41 10.01
CA THR A 341 33.40 13.61 11.39
C THR A 341 31.92 14.03 11.40
N GLY A 342 31.51 14.97 10.54
CA GLY A 342 30.11 15.38 10.37
C GLY A 342 29.23 14.23 9.88
N LEU A 343 29.71 13.42 8.93
CA LEU A 343 29.01 12.22 8.44
C LEU A 343 28.87 11.18 9.55
N GLY A 344 29.93 10.93 10.32
CA GLY A 344 29.92 10.01 11.47
C GLY A 344 28.95 10.45 12.56
N ASN A 345 28.95 11.74 12.92
CA ASN A 345 27.98 12.33 13.86
C ASN A 345 26.55 12.16 13.35
N THR A 346 26.31 12.46 12.08
CA THR A 346 24.99 12.35 11.43
C THR A 346 24.51 10.91 11.42
N ALA A 347 25.36 9.95 11.05
CA ALA A 347 25.04 8.52 11.08
C ALA A 347 24.78 7.98 12.50
N GLN A 348 25.51 8.48 13.51
CA GLN A 348 25.27 8.11 14.92
C GLN A 348 23.93 8.64 15.44
N LYS A 349 23.51 9.85 15.04
CA LYS A 349 22.21 10.43 15.44
C LYS A 349 21.04 9.86 14.62
N LEU A 350 21.23 9.57 13.34
CA LEU A 350 20.28 8.87 12.48
C LEU A 350 20.16 7.36 12.81
N LYS A 351 20.77 6.88 13.89
CA LYS A 351 20.59 5.50 14.34
C LYS A 351 19.11 5.20 14.56
N LEU A 352 18.63 4.15 13.89
CA LEU A 352 17.25 3.65 13.88
C LEU A 352 16.61 3.51 15.27
N VAL A 353 17.42 3.12 16.26
CA VAL A 353 17.09 3.26 17.68
C VAL A 353 17.75 4.54 18.18
N SER A 354 17.00 5.64 18.05
CA SER A 354 17.37 6.95 18.56
C SER A 354 17.23 7.01 20.09
N ARG A 355 17.77 8.06 20.73
CA ARG A 355 17.61 8.25 22.19
C ARG A 355 16.16 8.56 22.61
N HIS A 356 15.33 9.11 21.73
CA HIS A 356 13.95 9.46 22.05
C HIS A 356 12.97 8.46 21.41
N PRO A 357 12.19 7.70 22.19
CA PRO A 357 11.39 6.60 21.66
C PRO A 357 10.35 7.02 20.61
N ALA A 358 9.81 8.25 20.65
CA ALA A 358 8.89 8.73 19.61
C ALA A 358 9.54 8.82 18.21
N ILE A 359 10.84 9.17 18.12
CA ILE A 359 11.58 9.17 16.84
C ILE A 359 11.85 7.72 16.40
N SER A 360 12.13 6.83 17.36
CA SER A 360 12.33 5.40 17.10
C SER A 360 11.06 4.68 16.63
N VAL A 361 9.86 5.21 16.90
CA VAL A 361 8.60 4.75 16.25
C VAL A 361 8.68 4.94 14.74
N ALA A 362 8.88 6.18 14.27
CA ALA A 362 8.98 6.48 12.84
C ALA A 362 10.19 5.77 12.18
N GLY A 363 11.35 5.77 12.84
CA GLY A 363 12.56 5.12 12.34
C GLY A 363 12.43 3.60 12.19
N SER A 364 11.75 2.92 13.13
CA SER A 364 11.49 1.48 13.01
C SER A 364 10.43 1.15 11.95
N ASP A 365 9.36 1.95 11.84
CA ASP A 365 8.32 1.72 10.83
C ASP A 365 8.86 1.91 9.41
N VAL A 366 9.65 2.98 9.17
CA VAL A 366 10.36 3.21 7.90
C VAL A 366 11.32 2.06 7.60
N LEU A 367 12.10 1.58 8.57
CA LEU A 367 13.01 0.44 8.41
C LEU A 367 12.26 -0.84 7.98
N PHE A 368 11.21 -1.22 8.70
CA PHE A 368 10.45 -2.42 8.37
C PHE A 368 9.75 -2.28 7.02
N THR A 369 9.25 -1.09 6.67
CA THR A 369 8.70 -0.80 5.34
C THR A 369 9.77 -0.98 4.26
N THR A 370 10.99 -0.44 4.44
CA THR A 370 12.12 -0.64 3.52
C THR A 370 12.49 -2.11 3.34
N ILE A 371 12.64 -2.87 4.43
CA ILE A 371 12.94 -4.31 4.37
C ILE A 371 11.84 -5.06 3.61
N SER A 372 10.58 -4.69 3.82
CA SER A 372 9.42 -5.33 3.17
C SER A 372 9.36 -5.03 1.67
N LEU A 373 9.78 -3.85 1.24
CA LEU A 373 9.86 -3.47 -0.18
C LEU A 373 11.02 -4.15 -0.90
N CYS A 374 12.19 -4.25 -0.28
CA CYS A 374 13.31 -5.03 -0.84
C CYS A 374 12.95 -6.53 -0.92
N ALA A 375 12.24 -7.06 0.08
CA ALA A 375 11.71 -8.42 0.04
C ALA A 375 10.60 -8.59 -1.02
N TRP A 376 9.77 -7.56 -1.28
CA TRP A 376 8.77 -7.59 -2.34
C TRP A 376 9.41 -7.64 -3.74
N ALA A 377 10.41 -6.79 -3.99
CA ALA A 377 11.17 -6.79 -5.24
C ALA A 377 11.77 -8.18 -5.53
N PHE A 378 12.44 -8.77 -4.53
CA PHE A 378 12.97 -10.13 -4.62
C PHE A 378 11.88 -11.17 -4.93
N VAL A 379 10.77 -11.14 -4.19
CA VAL A 379 9.71 -12.15 -4.26
C VAL A 379 8.90 -12.09 -5.56
N ARG A 380 8.71 -10.90 -6.13
CA ARG A 380 7.96 -10.73 -7.39
C ARG A 380 8.83 -10.84 -8.64
N ASN A 381 10.15 -10.83 -8.50
CA ASN A 381 11.09 -10.59 -9.59
C ASN A 381 10.62 -9.38 -10.42
N LEU A 382 10.74 -8.18 -9.85
CA LEU A 382 10.34 -6.95 -10.52
C LEU A 382 11.38 -6.59 -11.58
N ASN A 383 10.91 -6.25 -12.79
CA ASN A 383 11.82 -5.85 -13.87
C ASN A 383 12.62 -4.61 -13.45
N VAL A 384 13.94 -4.65 -13.69
CA VAL A 384 14.87 -3.56 -13.33
C VAL A 384 14.49 -2.29 -14.11
N GLU A 385 14.04 -2.45 -15.34
CA GLU A 385 13.56 -1.41 -16.26
C GLU A 385 12.29 -0.73 -15.71
N ASP A 386 11.28 -1.51 -15.29
CA ASP A 386 10.05 -0.97 -14.69
C ASP A 386 10.38 -0.18 -13.39
N MET A 387 11.32 -0.68 -12.58
CA MET A 387 11.78 0.01 -11.37
C MET A 387 12.55 1.30 -11.67
N LEU A 388 13.29 1.35 -12.77
CA LEU A 388 14.00 2.56 -13.21
C LEU A 388 13.06 3.57 -13.89
N GLU A 389 12.07 3.14 -14.69
CA GLU A 389 11.10 4.04 -15.33
C GLU A 389 10.26 4.81 -14.28
N ASN A 390 9.95 4.14 -13.15
CA ASN A 390 9.29 4.74 -11.97
C ASN A 390 10.26 5.47 -11.00
N SER A 391 11.51 5.72 -11.39
CA SER A 391 12.57 6.29 -10.52
C SER A 391 13.12 7.61 -11.07
N PHE A 392 13.73 8.44 -10.20
CA PHE A 392 14.54 9.59 -10.64
C PHE A 392 15.67 9.19 -11.62
N LEU A 393 16.02 7.89 -11.66
CA LEU A 393 16.95 7.25 -12.59
C LEU A 393 16.36 6.83 -13.95
N SER A 394 15.13 7.22 -14.29
CA SER A 394 14.47 6.82 -15.55
C SER A 394 15.24 7.20 -16.81
N PHE A 395 16.16 8.17 -16.74
CA PHE A 395 17.09 8.53 -17.82
C PHE A 395 18.10 7.42 -18.18
N PHE A 396 18.25 6.38 -17.35
CA PHE A 396 19.00 5.17 -17.71
C PHE A 396 18.16 4.14 -18.47
N THR A 397 16.83 4.30 -18.58
CA THR A 397 16.00 3.43 -19.41
C THR A 397 16.02 3.91 -20.85
N GLU A 398 16.28 3.00 -21.80
CA GLU A 398 16.00 3.25 -23.22
C GLU A 398 14.49 3.13 -23.48
N SER A 399 13.69 4.00 -22.83
CA SER A 399 12.23 3.92 -22.92
C SER A 399 11.79 4.01 -24.40
N PRO A 400 11.20 2.94 -24.96
CA PRO A 400 10.86 2.91 -26.37
C PRO A 400 9.72 3.90 -26.58
N LYS A 401 10.05 5.05 -27.19
CA LYS A 401 9.06 6.07 -27.55
C LYS A 401 7.92 5.39 -28.28
N GLU A 402 6.74 5.39 -27.68
CA GLU A 402 5.54 4.82 -28.28
C GLU A 402 5.31 5.53 -29.61
N LYS A 403 5.71 4.86 -30.71
CA LYS A 403 5.33 5.28 -32.05
C LYS A 403 3.82 5.11 -32.09
N HIS A 404 3.10 6.20 -31.89
CA HIS A 404 1.72 6.31 -32.33
C HIS A 404 1.69 6.00 -33.83
N VAL A 405 1.41 4.74 -34.15
CA VAL A 405 0.92 4.34 -35.45
C VAL A 405 -0.47 4.96 -35.53
N VAL A 406 -0.51 6.21 -35.98
CA VAL A 406 -1.73 6.85 -36.44
C VAL A 406 -2.14 6.04 -37.65
N PHE A 407 -3.08 5.12 -37.46
CA PHE A 407 -3.80 4.54 -38.57
C PHE A 407 -4.63 5.67 -39.18
N GLU A 408 -4.26 6.09 -40.39
CA GLU A 408 -5.04 7.07 -41.15
C GLU A 408 -6.33 6.38 -41.60
N ASP A 409 -7.43 6.62 -40.89
CA ASP A 409 -8.79 6.19 -41.25
C ASP A 409 -9.30 6.97 -42.48
N GLU A 410 -8.58 6.93 -43.60
CA GLU A 410 -8.99 7.50 -44.89
C GLU A 410 -9.42 6.39 -45.86
N VAL A 411 -10.60 5.82 -45.60
CA VAL A 411 -11.28 4.86 -46.51
C VAL A 411 -12.66 5.39 -46.90
N GLU A 412 -12.69 6.47 -47.68
CA GLU A 412 -13.92 6.89 -48.39
C GLU A 412 -13.84 6.68 -49.91
N THR A 413 -14.55 5.64 -50.33
CA THR A 413 -15.51 5.72 -51.45
C THR A 413 -14.98 6.08 -52.85
N LYS A 414 -14.54 5.06 -53.60
CA LYS A 414 -14.62 5.06 -55.07
C LYS A 414 -15.76 4.17 -55.56
N THR A 415 -16.85 4.82 -55.99
CA THR A 415 -18.03 4.16 -56.57
C THR A 415 -17.74 3.65 -58.00
N PRO A 416 -18.09 2.40 -58.34
CA PRO A 416 -17.96 1.89 -59.71
C PRO A 416 -19.19 2.22 -60.58
N PRO A 417 -19.01 2.65 -61.86
CA PRO A 417 -20.07 2.61 -62.87
C PRO A 417 -20.22 1.19 -63.43
N ALA A 418 -21.40 0.86 -63.98
CA ALA A 418 -21.73 -0.48 -64.47
C ALA A 418 -22.35 -0.47 -65.87
N GLU A 419 -21.98 -1.44 -66.71
CA GLU A 419 -22.86 -2.05 -67.72
C GLU A 419 -22.37 -3.47 -68.10
N SER A 420 -23.08 -4.17 -68.99
CA SER A 420 -23.08 -5.66 -69.14
C SER A 420 -23.20 -6.10 -70.63
N PRO A 421 -23.40 -7.39 -71.01
CA PRO A 421 -23.33 -8.71 -70.34
C PRO A 421 -22.26 -9.60 -71.07
N PRO A 422 -22.41 -10.92 -71.41
CA PRO A 422 -23.12 -12.09 -70.87
C PRO A 422 -22.13 -13.11 -70.20
N THR A 423 -22.04 -14.46 -70.30
CA THR A 423 -22.60 -15.56 -71.15
C THR A 423 -22.62 -16.95 -70.45
N VAL A 424 -23.80 -17.59 -70.44
CA VAL A 424 -24.15 -19.05 -70.54
C VAL A 424 -23.10 -20.14 -70.16
N SER A 425 -23.35 -21.13 -69.26
CA SER A 425 -24.31 -21.22 -68.13
C SER A 425 -23.96 -22.18 -66.94
N PRO A 426 -24.07 -23.55 -66.96
CA PRO A 426 -24.68 -24.21 -65.78
C PRO A 426 -24.07 -25.53 -65.22
N VAL A 427 -24.28 -25.76 -63.91
CA VAL A 427 -24.36 -27.10 -63.29
C VAL A 427 -25.70 -27.24 -62.53
N ARG A 428 -26.34 -28.42 -62.57
CA ARG A 428 -27.72 -28.66 -62.10
C ARG A 428 -27.81 -29.54 -60.84
N LYS A 429 -28.61 -29.06 -59.87
CA LYS A 429 -29.64 -29.76 -59.08
C LYS A 429 -29.41 -31.21 -58.60
N ARG A 430 -29.71 -31.44 -57.32
CA ARG A 430 -30.60 -32.55 -56.92
C ARG A 430 -31.60 -32.13 -55.84
N GLY A 431 -32.88 -32.48 -56.03
CA GLY A 431 -33.90 -32.56 -54.96
C GLY A 431 -33.88 -33.95 -54.30
N ARG A 432 -34.92 -34.42 -53.58
CA ARG A 432 -36.36 -34.07 -53.59
C ARG A 432 -37.01 -34.54 -52.23
N PRO A 433 -38.33 -34.83 -52.03
CA PRO A 433 -39.17 -33.99 -51.14
C PRO A 433 -40.10 -34.68 -50.09
N ARG A 434 -40.84 -33.85 -49.33
CA ARG A 434 -42.26 -33.96 -48.89
C ARG A 434 -42.78 -35.21 -48.14
N LYS A 435 -43.56 -34.93 -47.08
CA LYS A 435 -44.99 -35.32 -47.01
C LYS A 435 -45.81 -34.24 -46.25
N ASN A 436 -47.08 -34.03 -46.63
CA ASN A 436 -48.00 -33.04 -46.03
C ASN A 436 -49.35 -33.69 -45.64
N GLY A 437 -50.07 -33.04 -44.71
CA GLY A 437 -51.54 -32.98 -44.70
C GLY A 437 -52.30 -33.90 -43.72
N THR A 438 -53.51 -33.57 -43.24
CA THR A 438 -54.31 -32.31 -43.33
C THR A 438 -55.47 -32.33 -42.28
N THR A 439 -55.92 -31.16 -41.76
CA THR A 439 -57.27 -30.82 -41.18
C THR A 439 -57.98 -31.81 -40.19
N ALA A 440 -58.30 -31.49 -38.92
CA ALA A 440 -59.24 -30.47 -38.34
C ALA A 440 -60.74 -30.91 -38.29
N PRO A 441 -61.66 -30.31 -37.48
CA PRO A 441 -61.54 -29.61 -36.18
C PRO A 441 -62.62 -30.03 -35.11
N SER A 442 -62.47 -29.66 -33.82
CA SER A 442 -63.60 -29.34 -32.88
C SER A 442 -63.16 -28.77 -31.51
N THR A 443 -64.11 -28.06 -30.90
CA THR A 443 -64.22 -27.21 -29.69
C THR A 443 -63.56 -27.64 -28.34
N PRO A 444 -63.49 -26.74 -27.31
CA PRO A 444 -62.60 -26.87 -26.15
C PRO A 444 -63.26 -27.34 -24.84
N SER A 445 -62.42 -27.65 -23.84
CA SER A 445 -62.76 -27.58 -22.40
C SER A 445 -61.50 -27.40 -21.51
N ALA A 446 -61.73 -27.05 -20.24
CA ALA A 446 -60.74 -26.69 -19.21
C ALA A 446 -59.75 -27.85 -18.86
N THR A 447 -58.65 -27.67 -18.09
CA THR A 447 -58.38 -26.68 -17.03
C THR A 447 -56.86 -26.43 -16.86
N ALA A 448 -56.46 -25.42 -16.07
CA ALA A 448 -55.06 -25.08 -15.80
C ALA A 448 -54.29 -26.11 -14.92
N PRO A 449 -52.95 -26.21 -15.05
CA PRO A 449 -52.10 -27.06 -14.23
C PRO A 449 -51.52 -26.34 -12.98
N LEU A 450 -50.78 -27.11 -12.15
CA LEU A 450 -50.04 -26.74 -10.91
C LEU A 450 -50.88 -26.79 -9.60
N PRO A 451 -50.25 -27.02 -8.40
CA PRO A 451 -48.82 -27.24 -8.14
C PRO A 451 -48.46 -28.50 -7.30
N GLY A 452 -47.45 -29.24 -7.76
CA GLY A 452 -46.24 -29.53 -6.95
C GLY A 452 -46.25 -30.67 -5.91
N SER A 453 -45.42 -30.46 -4.87
CA SER A 453 -44.94 -31.40 -3.84
C SER A 453 -43.85 -32.40 -4.25
N LEU A 454 -43.09 -32.85 -3.23
CA LEU A 454 -42.16 -33.99 -3.19
C LEU A 454 -40.83 -33.89 -3.98
N ARG A 455 -39.70 -34.39 -3.47
CA ARG A 455 -39.27 -34.59 -2.06
C ARG A 455 -37.74 -34.67 -2.02
N ARG A 456 -37.10 -34.00 -1.05
CA ARG A 456 -35.65 -34.11 -0.81
C ARG A 456 -35.33 -35.55 -0.38
N SER A 457 -34.71 -36.33 -1.27
CA SER A 457 -34.29 -37.71 -1.02
C SER A 457 -32.79 -37.84 -1.26
N THR A 458 -32.01 -37.88 -0.18
CA THR A 458 -30.59 -38.24 -0.23
C THR A 458 -30.43 -39.76 -0.18
N ARG A 459 -29.24 -40.24 -0.58
CA ARG A 459 -28.70 -41.58 -0.27
C ARG A 459 -29.32 -42.78 -1.03
N ARG A 460 -28.69 -43.12 -2.15
CA ARG A 460 -28.24 -44.51 -2.39
C ARG A 460 -26.82 -44.53 -2.94
N ARG A 461 -25.98 -45.41 -2.38
CA ARG A 461 -24.75 -45.85 -3.05
C ARG A 461 -25.19 -46.76 -4.20
N ASN A 462 -24.69 -46.51 -5.41
CA ASN A 462 -24.34 -47.60 -6.31
C ASN A 462 -22.81 -47.63 -6.39
N LYS A 463 -22.25 -48.83 -6.26
CA LYS A 463 -20.88 -49.12 -6.69
C LYS A 463 -20.98 -49.35 -8.19
N VAL A 464 -20.37 -48.49 -8.98
CA VAL A 464 -20.19 -48.64 -10.42
C VAL A 464 -18.69 -48.79 -10.65
N ASP A 465 -18.32 -49.52 -11.70
CA ASP A 465 -17.01 -50.15 -11.81
C ASP A 465 -15.87 -49.19 -12.16
N MET A 466 -14.65 -49.67 -11.91
CA MET A 466 -13.43 -49.09 -12.50
C MET A 466 -13.37 -49.40 -14.00
N ASP A 467 -12.46 -48.72 -14.70
CA ASP A 467 -11.97 -49.06 -16.04
C ASP A 467 -12.96 -48.94 -17.22
N SER A 468 -13.28 -47.70 -17.62
CA SER A 468 -13.38 -47.38 -19.07
C SER A 468 -13.38 -45.90 -19.45
N ASP A 469 -13.64 -44.96 -18.52
CA ASP A 469 -13.61 -43.53 -18.87
C ASP A 469 -12.16 -43.07 -19.10
N ARG A 470 -11.86 -42.74 -20.36
CA ARG A 470 -10.74 -41.85 -20.71
C ARG A 470 -10.87 -40.56 -19.91
N GLU A 471 -9.74 -39.97 -19.53
CA GLU A 471 -9.69 -38.53 -19.36
C GLU A 471 -9.86 -37.90 -20.76
N ASP A 472 -11.11 -37.76 -21.21
CA ASP A 472 -11.47 -36.78 -22.22
C ASP A 472 -11.07 -35.43 -21.63
N SER A 473 -9.95 -34.89 -22.13
CA SER A 473 -9.35 -33.64 -21.63
C SER A 473 -10.44 -32.59 -21.49
N PHE A 474 -10.74 -32.20 -20.25
CA PHE A 474 -11.72 -31.16 -19.98
C PHE A 474 -11.18 -29.84 -20.53
N GLU A 475 -11.54 -29.53 -21.77
CA GLU A 475 -11.34 -28.22 -22.37
C GLU A 475 -12.28 -27.25 -21.66
N PRO A 476 -11.78 -26.34 -20.79
CA PRO A 476 -12.65 -25.33 -20.22
C PRO A 476 -13.21 -24.48 -21.36
N PRO A 477 -14.51 -24.10 -21.34
CA PRO A 477 -15.09 -23.28 -22.39
C PRO A 477 -14.23 -22.02 -22.59
N ALA A 478 -14.05 -21.57 -23.83
CA ALA A 478 -12.98 -20.62 -24.19
C ALA A 478 -12.93 -19.31 -23.36
N GLN A 479 -14.06 -18.90 -22.76
CA GLN A 479 -14.07 -17.85 -21.73
C GLN A 479 -13.33 -18.27 -20.45
N ALA A 480 -13.69 -19.40 -19.84
CA ALA A 480 -13.00 -19.94 -18.66
C ALA A 480 -11.52 -20.28 -18.94
N ALA A 481 -11.18 -20.70 -20.17
CA ALA A 481 -9.78 -20.85 -20.59
C ALA A 481 -9.00 -19.52 -20.48
N LYS A 482 -9.58 -18.41 -20.98
CA LYS A 482 -9.03 -17.05 -20.88
C LYS A 482 -9.04 -16.50 -19.45
N GLU A 483 -10.02 -16.87 -18.64
CA GLU A 483 -10.07 -16.51 -17.22
C GLU A 483 -8.93 -17.20 -16.46
N VAL A 484 -8.71 -18.51 -16.69
CA VAL A 484 -7.60 -19.26 -16.09
C VAL A 484 -6.24 -18.66 -16.48
N THR A 485 -5.96 -18.43 -17.76
CA THR A 485 -4.68 -17.82 -18.18
C THR A 485 -4.48 -16.41 -17.62
N GLN A 486 -5.52 -15.57 -17.53
CA GLN A 486 -5.42 -14.26 -16.85
C GLN A 486 -5.21 -14.35 -15.33
N THR A 487 -5.57 -15.46 -14.67
CA THR A 487 -5.23 -15.69 -13.26
C THR A 487 -3.85 -16.32 -13.05
N GLU A 488 -3.32 -17.00 -14.06
CA GLU A 488 -2.03 -17.69 -13.98
C GLU A 488 -0.85 -16.76 -14.34
N SER A 489 -1.07 -15.73 -15.17
CA SER A 489 -0.06 -14.71 -15.52
C SER A 489 0.24 -13.65 -14.45
N ASP A 490 -0.60 -13.49 -13.41
CA ASP A 490 -0.27 -12.68 -12.21
C ASP A 490 0.51 -13.50 -11.16
N GLY A 491 0.75 -14.79 -11.41
CA GLY A 491 1.56 -15.66 -10.56
C GLY A 491 3.06 -15.45 -10.75
N SER A 492 3.85 -15.63 -9.68
CA SER A 492 5.30 -15.78 -9.80
C SER A 492 5.63 -17.02 -10.66
N SER A 493 6.69 -16.93 -11.47
CA SER A 493 7.23 -18.09 -12.19
C SER A 493 7.46 -19.27 -11.24
N THR A 494 7.15 -20.49 -11.70
CA THR A 494 7.38 -21.72 -10.91
C THR A 494 8.86 -22.05 -10.73
N GLN A 495 9.72 -21.45 -11.56
CA GLN A 495 11.14 -21.35 -11.34
C GLN A 495 11.43 -20.10 -10.50
N GLU A 496 12.01 -20.26 -9.30
CA GLU A 496 12.54 -19.14 -8.51
C GLU A 496 13.78 -18.59 -9.23
N ASP A 497 13.63 -17.52 -10.02
CA ASP A 497 14.77 -16.76 -10.55
C ASP A 497 15.41 -15.93 -9.44
N VAL A 498 16.40 -16.55 -8.79
CA VAL A 498 17.19 -15.96 -7.71
C VAL A 498 18.09 -14.81 -8.22
N VAL A 499 18.38 -14.74 -9.54
CA VAL A 499 19.25 -13.73 -10.12
C VAL A 499 18.48 -12.42 -10.31
N GLY A 500 17.39 -12.42 -11.10
CA GLY A 500 16.54 -11.23 -11.28
C GLY A 500 15.91 -10.75 -9.96
N GLY A 501 15.50 -11.69 -9.09
CA GLY A 501 15.09 -11.37 -7.72
C GLY A 501 16.20 -10.70 -6.90
N GLY A 502 17.44 -11.15 -7.06
CA GLY A 502 18.62 -10.54 -6.42
C GLY A 502 18.94 -9.14 -6.96
N GLU A 503 18.89 -8.95 -8.27
CA GLU A 503 19.18 -7.68 -8.95
C GLU A 503 18.13 -6.60 -8.63
N SER A 504 16.84 -6.94 -8.71
CA SER A 504 15.74 -6.05 -8.35
C SER A 504 15.75 -5.67 -6.86
N ALA A 505 16.10 -6.60 -5.97
CA ALA A 505 16.29 -6.32 -4.54
C ALA A 505 17.54 -5.46 -4.26
N ALA A 506 18.63 -5.65 -5.03
CA ALA A 506 19.82 -4.82 -4.93
C ALA A 506 19.56 -3.38 -5.42
N LEU A 507 18.81 -3.21 -6.52
CA LEU A 507 18.36 -1.89 -6.98
C LEU A 507 17.42 -1.24 -5.96
N ALA A 508 16.46 -1.97 -5.39
CA ALA A 508 15.59 -1.48 -4.32
C ALA A 508 16.43 -0.93 -3.15
N LEU A 509 17.38 -1.73 -2.65
CA LEU A 509 18.29 -1.35 -1.56
C LEU A 509 19.12 -0.11 -1.92
N PHE A 510 19.68 -0.04 -3.13
CA PHE A 510 20.42 1.14 -3.61
C PHE A 510 19.55 2.40 -3.66
N LEU A 511 18.35 2.31 -4.23
CA LEU A 511 17.40 3.43 -4.29
C LEU A 511 16.97 3.89 -2.89
N SER A 512 16.84 2.97 -1.93
CA SER A 512 16.58 3.31 -0.52
C SER A 512 17.72 4.04 0.18
N PHE A 513 18.97 3.83 -0.24
CA PHE A 513 20.14 4.55 0.30
C PHE A 513 20.37 5.91 -0.37
N VAL A 514 19.95 6.07 -1.64
CA VAL A 514 20.21 7.28 -2.44
C VAL A 514 19.05 8.28 -2.39
N GLY A 515 17.79 7.82 -2.50
CA GLY A 515 16.60 8.67 -2.49
C GLY A 515 15.68 8.46 -1.29
N GLY A 516 16.10 7.65 -0.31
CA GLY A 516 15.29 7.32 0.86
C GLY A 516 14.09 6.43 0.56
N ILE A 517 13.16 6.30 1.52
CA ILE A 517 11.98 5.44 1.35
C ILE A 517 11.01 5.99 0.30
N GLY A 518 11.00 7.30 0.07
CA GLY A 518 10.16 7.93 -0.96
C GLY A 518 10.51 7.43 -2.36
N GLN A 519 11.81 7.35 -2.67
CA GLN A 519 12.26 6.76 -3.92
C GLN A 519 12.09 5.24 -3.95
N LEU A 520 12.37 4.52 -2.87
CA LEU A 520 12.15 3.07 -2.80
C LEU A 520 10.69 2.68 -3.05
N THR A 521 9.76 3.36 -2.36
CA THR A 521 8.32 3.12 -2.54
C THR A 521 7.87 3.49 -3.95
N ALA A 522 8.32 4.62 -4.49
CA ALA A 522 8.00 5.02 -5.86
C ALA A 522 8.44 3.98 -6.89
N SER A 523 9.68 3.48 -6.83
CA SER A 523 10.18 2.50 -7.79
C SER A 523 9.57 1.11 -7.62
N VAL A 524 9.49 0.58 -6.39
CA VAL A 524 9.02 -0.79 -6.12
C VAL A 524 7.50 -0.91 -6.27
N LEU A 525 6.74 0.04 -5.73
CA LEU A 525 5.27 0.02 -5.85
C LEU A 525 4.81 0.52 -7.21
N GLY A 526 5.55 1.45 -7.83
CA GLY A 526 5.34 1.85 -9.21
C GLY A 526 5.54 0.68 -10.17
N ALA A 527 6.66 -0.04 -10.09
CA ALA A 527 6.91 -1.20 -10.94
C ALA A 527 5.84 -2.29 -10.80
N GLU A 528 5.36 -2.61 -9.59
CA GLU A 528 4.27 -3.59 -9.40
C GLU A 528 2.92 -3.11 -9.99
N VAL A 529 2.65 -1.79 -9.99
CA VAL A 529 1.47 -1.20 -10.63
C VAL A 529 1.60 -1.21 -12.15
N THR A 530 2.74 -0.75 -12.68
CA THR A 530 2.97 -0.50 -14.11
C THR A 530 3.36 -1.75 -14.88
N ARG A 531 3.77 -2.83 -14.18
CA ARG A 531 4.24 -4.11 -14.73
C ARG A 531 3.49 -4.51 -15.99
N SER A 532 4.22 -4.50 -17.10
CA SER A 532 3.71 -5.06 -18.35
C SER A 532 3.61 -6.58 -18.24
N SER A 533 2.56 -7.17 -18.82
CA SER A 533 2.44 -8.62 -18.98
C SER A 533 3.26 -9.08 -20.18
N SER A 534 4.59 -8.91 -20.10
CA SER A 534 5.59 -9.17 -21.15
C SER A 534 5.83 -10.67 -21.40
N GLY A 535 4.75 -11.40 -21.66
CA GLY A 535 4.72 -12.84 -21.91
C GLY A 535 3.56 -13.25 -22.82
N GLU A 536 3.20 -12.38 -23.77
CA GLU A 536 2.22 -12.65 -24.84
C GLU A 536 2.86 -12.62 -26.26
N ASP A 537 4.20 -12.64 -26.35
CA ASP A 537 5.00 -12.83 -27.58
C ASP A 537 5.49 -14.28 -27.71
#